data_AF-A0A958TJN6-F1
#
_entry.id   AF-A0A958TJN6-F1
#
_cell.length_a   1.000
_cell.length_b   1.000
_cell.length_c   1.000
_cell.angle_alpha   90.00
_cell.angle_beta   90.00
_cell.angle_gamma   90.00
#
_symmetry.space_group_name_H-M   'P 1'
#
loop_
_entity.id
_entity.type
_entity.pdbx_description
1 polymer ?
#
loop_
_entity_poly.entity_id
_entity_poly.type
_entity_poly.pdbx_seq_one_letter_code
_entity_poly.pdbx_strand_id
1 'polypeptide(L)'
;TNWGTPQQWDNSKVAAKVSAKVSSLPMPIESLNMTFGNLSSNSAVLGILWEHTYVEVKIEVPTDALVSAAIDKTMKGPGANDYYAAAVYYLQEGKDIKQAKTWIDKAITMAGDKAAFYQLRQQSLIYAKAGDIKGAIEIAKKSLAASEAAGNMDYVKMNKDSLKEWGEM
;
A
#
# COMPACT_ATOMS: atom_id res chain seq x y z
N THR A 1 -28.92 -14.29 -31.87
CA THR A 1 -29.49 -14.02 -30.54
C THR A 1 -28.34 -13.84 -29.57
N ASN A 2 -28.22 -12.68 -28.91
CA ASN A 2 -27.21 -12.47 -27.88
C ASN A 2 -27.75 -13.03 -26.55
N TRP A 3 -27.28 -14.21 -26.17
CA TRP A 3 -27.76 -14.96 -24.98
C TRP A 3 -27.44 -14.29 -23.63
N GLY A 4 -26.76 -13.14 -23.62
CA GLY A 4 -26.31 -12.43 -22.41
C GLY A 4 -26.93 -11.04 -22.18
N THR A 5 -27.80 -10.55 -23.05
CA THR A 5 -28.43 -9.22 -22.90
C THR A 5 -29.87 -9.33 -22.41
N PRO A 6 -30.33 -8.42 -21.52
CA PRO A 6 -31.75 -8.31 -21.17
C PRO A 6 -32.62 -8.15 -22.43
N GLN A 7 -33.85 -8.67 -22.37
CA GLN A 7 -34.79 -8.66 -23.48
C GLN A 7 -35.15 -7.23 -23.95
N GLN A 8 -35.10 -6.25 -23.04
CA GLN A 8 -35.07 -4.82 -23.33
C GLN A 8 -33.80 -4.20 -22.77
N TRP A 9 -33.00 -3.58 -23.66
CA TRP A 9 -31.81 -2.84 -23.27
C TRP A 9 -32.19 -1.44 -22.78
N ASP A 10 -31.97 -1.20 -21.49
CA ASP A 10 -32.19 0.09 -20.85
C ASP A 10 -30.85 0.77 -20.58
N ASN A 11 -30.52 1.80 -21.38
CA ASN A 11 -29.27 2.55 -21.24
C ASN A 11 -29.13 3.22 -19.87
N SER A 12 -30.23 3.51 -19.16
CA SER A 12 -30.19 4.11 -17.82
C SER A 12 -29.62 3.16 -16.76
N LYS A 13 -29.58 1.85 -17.04
CA LYS A 13 -29.05 0.82 -16.13
C LYS A 13 -27.57 0.48 -16.39
N VAL A 14 -26.94 1.12 -17.37
CA VAL A 14 -25.52 0.90 -17.66
C VAL A 14 -24.67 1.56 -16.57
N ALA A 15 -24.07 0.73 -15.70
CA ALA A 15 -23.24 1.20 -14.59
C ALA A 15 -21.89 1.77 -15.05
N ALA A 16 -21.33 1.24 -16.14
CA ALA A 16 -20.08 1.71 -16.71
C ALA A 16 -20.01 1.40 -18.21
N LYS A 17 -19.47 2.35 -18.98
CA LYS A 17 -19.12 2.17 -20.40
C LYS A 17 -17.75 2.81 -20.63
N VAL A 18 -16.83 2.05 -21.21
CA VAL A 18 -15.46 2.51 -21.44
C VAL A 18 -15.04 2.25 -22.88
N SER A 19 -14.22 3.15 -23.42
CA SER A 19 -13.48 2.93 -24.66
C SER A 19 -12.07 2.49 -24.30
N ALA A 20 -11.61 1.39 -24.88
CA ALA A 20 -10.35 0.76 -24.53
C ALA A 20 -9.41 0.73 -25.74
N LYS A 21 -8.11 0.76 -25.47
CA LYS A 21 -7.11 0.57 -26.52
C LYS A 21 -7.04 -0.91 -26.88
N VAL A 22 -7.02 -1.18 -28.18
CA VAL A 22 -6.89 -2.53 -28.73
C VAL A 22 -5.50 -2.67 -29.34
N SER A 23 -4.84 -3.79 -29.08
CA SER A 23 -3.54 -4.13 -29.66
C SER A 23 -3.53 -5.55 -30.21
N SER A 24 -2.68 -5.78 -31.21
CA SER A 24 -2.51 -7.10 -31.81
C SER A 24 -1.49 -7.96 -31.06
N LEU A 25 -1.80 -9.24 -30.86
CA LEU A 25 -0.92 -10.24 -30.26
C LEU A 25 -0.17 -11.01 -31.36
N PRO A 26 1.11 -11.38 -31.13
CA PRO A 26 1.91 -12.12 -32.10
C PRO A 26 1.47 -13.58 -32.29
N MET A 27 0.63 -14.10 -31.39
CA MET A 27 0.10 -15.46 -31.40
C MET A 27 -1.38 -15.45 -31.02
N PRO A 28 -2.19 -16.35 -31.60
CA PRO A 28 -3.62 -16.39 -31.33
C PRO A 28 -3.94 -17.04 -29.98
N ILE A 29 -4.97 -16.54 -29.32
CA ILE A 29 -5.58 -17.13 -28.13
C ILE A 29 -6.95 -17.73 -28.52
N GLU A 30 -7.09 -19.05 -28.45
CA GLU A 30 -8.31 -19.73 -28.92
C GLU A 30 -9.47 -19.70 -27.92
N SER A 31 -9.18 -19.41 -26.64
CA SER A 31 -10.16 -19.35 -25.56
C SER A 31 -10.23 -17.94 -24.97
N LEU A 32 -11.43 -17.36 -24.89
CA LEU A 32 -11.63 -16.01 -24.35
C LEU A 32 -11.07 -15.96 -22.94
N ASN A 33 -10.06 -15.10 -22.75
CA ASN A 33 -9.35 -15.00 -21.49
C ASN A 33 -9.50 -13.59 -20.93
N MET A 34 -9.82 -13.51 -19.64
CA MET A 34 -9.90 -12.26 -18.90
C MET A 34 -8.93 -12.34 -17.72
N THR A 35 -8.00 -11.41 -17.62
CA THR A 35 -6.99 -11.36 -16.55
C THR A 35 -7.05 -10.05 -15.81
N PHE A 36 -6.64 -10.08 -14.54
CA PHE A 36 -6.32 -8.88 -13.78
C PHE A 36 -4.82 -8.85 -13.52
N GLY A 37 -4.13 -7.86 -14.08
CA GLY A 37 -2.69 -7.65 -13.97
C GLY A 37 -2.36 -6.23 -13.47
N ASN A 38 -1.05 -5.96 -13.33
CA ASN A 38 -0.53 -4.64 -12.93
C ASN A 38 -1.24 -4.06 -11.69
N LEU A 39 -1.36 -4.89 -10.66
CA LEU A 39 -2.04 -4.54 -9.42
C LEU A 39 -1.26 -3.45 -8.66
N SER A 40 -1.97 -2.43 -8.19
CA SER A 40 -1.48 -1.42 -7.24
C SER A 40 -2.53 -1.20 -6.14
N SER A 41 -2.18 -0.42 -5.10
CA SER A 41 -3.14 0.00 -4.06
C SER A 41 -4.39 0.70 -4.63
N ASN A 42 -4.27 1.32 -5.80
CA ASN A 42 -5.27 2.21 -6.38
C ASN A 42 -5.80 1.76 -7.75
N SER A 43 -5.28 0.67 -8.31
CA SER A 43 -5.67 0.23 -9.65
C SER A 43 -5.42 -1.24 -9.93
N ALA A 44 -6.15 -1.77 -10.91
CA ALA A 44 -5.85 -3.02 -11.58
C ALA A 44 -6.06 -2.84 -13.09
N VAL A 45 -5.40 -3.65 -13.91
CA VAL A 45 -5.62 -3.67 -15.35
C VAL A 45 -6.39 -4.93 -15.70
N LEU A 46 -7.59 -4.78 -16.24
CA LEU A 46 -8.35 -5.85 -16.87
C LEU A 46 -7.85 -6.04 -18.30
N GLY A 47 -7.24 -7.20 -18.55
CA GLY A 47 -6.83 -7.64 -19.87
C GLY A 47 -7.85 -8.61 -20.46
N ILE A 48 -8.34 -8.33 -21.67
CA ILE A 48 -9.22 -9.25 -22.43
C ILE A 48 -8.45 -9.74 -23.65
N LEU A 49 -8.27 -11.06 -23.77
CA LEU A 49 -7.55 -11.70 -24.85
C LEU A 49 -8.49 -12.61 -25.66
N TRP A 50 -8.48 -12.44 -26.97
CA TRP A 50 -9.21 -13.29 -27.91
C TRP A 50 -8.56 -13.26 -29.28
N GLU A 51 -8.27 -14.42 -29.86
CA GLU A 51 -7.55 -14.54 -31.13
C GLU A 51 -6.26 -13.71 -31.09
N HIS A 52 -6.03 -12.82 -32.06
CA HIS A 52 -4.91 -11.90 -32.09
C HIS A 52 -5.19 -10.57 -31.37
N THR A 53 -6.26 -10.48 -30.57
CA THR A 53 -6.71 -9.23 -29.96
C THR A 53 -6.41 -9.21 -28.47
N TYR A 54 -5.76 -8.13 -28.01
CA TYR A 54 -5.66 -7.77 -26.61
C TYR A 54 -6.33 -6.41 -26.38
N VAL A 55 -7.22 -6.35 -25.39
CA VAL A 55 -7.89 -5.13 -24.96
C VAL A 55 -7.49 -4.84 -23.51
N GLU A 56 -7.02 -3.63 -23.27
CA GLU A 56 -6.59 -3.19 -21.94
C GLU A 56 -7.58 -2.17 -21.36
N VAL A 57 -8.12 -2.48 -20.18
CA VAL A 57 -8.96 -1.58 -19.40
C VAL A 57 -8.34 -1.35 -18.03
N LYS A 58 -7.80 -0.16 -17.80
CA LYS A 58 -7.36 0.24 -16.46
C LYS A 58 -8.57 0.55 -15.59
N ILE A 59 -8.67 -0.12 -14.47
CA ILE A 59 -9.67 0.11 -13.42
C ILE A 59 -8.97 0.86 -12.30
N GLU A 60 -9.48 2.04 -11.97
CA GLU A 60 -8.99 2.84 -10.86
C GLU A 60 -10.03 2.84 -9.74
N VAL A 61 -9.56 2.74 -8.50
CA VAL A 61 -10.40 2.78 -7.31
C VAL A 61 -9.97 3.97 -6.45
N PRO A 62 -10.92 4.72 -5.85
CA PRO A 62 -10.60 5.90 -5.03
C PRO A 62 -10.11 5.50 -3.63
N THR A 63 -9.28 4.46 -3.52
CA THR A 63 -8.76 3.94 -2.25
C THR A 63 -8.11 5.05 -1.45
N ASP A 64 -7.29 5.89 -2.09
CA ASP A 64 -6.62 7.01 -1.43
C ASP A 64 -7.57 7.99 -0.75
N ALA A 65 -8.63 8.40 -1.46
CA ALA A 65 -9.62 9.33 -0.95
C ALA A 65 -10.43 8.71 0.20
N LEU A 66 -10.79 7.43 0.07
CA LEU A 66 -11.55 6.70 1.09
C LEU A 66 -10.72 6.49 2.37
N VAL A 67 -9.46 6.09 2.24
CA VAL A 67 -8.56 5.89 3.38
C VAL A 67 -8.23 7.22 4.05
N SER A 68 -7.96 8.27 3.29
CA SER A 68 -7.69 9.61 3.85
C SER A 68 -8.90 10.15 4.61
N ALA A 69 -10.11 10.02 4.05
CA ALA A 69 -11.34 10.42 4.75
C ALA A 69 -11.61 9.59 6.02
N ALA A 70 -11.27 8.29 6.00
CA ALA A 70 -11.37 7.42 7.17
C ALA A 70 -10.37 7.84 8.26
N ILE A 71 -9.12 8.16 7.88
CA ILE A 71 -8.10 8.70 8.79
C ILE A 71 -8.62 9.98 9.42
N ASP A 72 -9.08 10.97 8.65
CA ASP A 72 -9.57 12.25 9.18
C ASP A 72 -10.73 12.08 10.17
N LYS A 73 -11.61 11.11 9.93
CA LYS A 73 -12.70 10.77 10.84
C LYS A 73 -12.18 10.18 12.15
N THR A 74 -11.26 9.21 12.06
CA THR A 74 -10.69 8.51 13.22
C THR A 74 -9.83 9.45 14.08
N MET A 75 -9.17 10.41 13.46
CA MET A 75 -8.29 11.38 14.11
C MET A 75 -9.02 12.41 15.00
N LYS A 76 -10.35 12.31 15.11
CA LYS A 76 -11.18 13.04 16.10
C LYS A 76 -11.19 12.41 17.50
N GLY A 77 -10.75 11.16 17.63
CA GLY A 77 -10.54 10.47 18.92
C GLY A 77 -9.59 9.28 18.77
N PRO A 78 -8.37 9.48 18.27
CA PRO A 78 -7.51 8.38 17.82
C PRO A 78 -6.86 7.63 18.98
N GLY A 79 -6.78 6.31 18.86
CA GLY A 79 -5.91 5.46 19.66
C GLY A 79 -4.49 5.39 19.09
N ALA A 80 -3.58 4.79 19.84
CA ALA A 80 -2.18 4.59 19.41
C ALA A 80 -2.09 3.82 18.08
N ASN A 81 -2.94 2.81 17.89
CA ASN A 81 -2.97 1.99 16.67
C ASN A 81 -3.48 2.77 15.45
N ASP A 82 -4.38 3.74 15.63
CA ASP A 82 -4.90 4.55 14.53
C ASP A 82 -3.80 5.48 14.00
N TYR A 83 -3.05 6.12 14.90
CA TYR A 83 -1.86 6.89 14.54
C TYR A 83 -0.81 6.05 13.84
N TYR A 84 -0.56 4.83 14.35
CA TYR A 84 0.39 3.89 13.74
C TYR A 84 -0.03 3.52 12.31
N ALA A 85 -1.28 3.10 12.12
CA ALA A 85 -1.80 2.71 10.83
C ALA A 85 -1.76 3.86 9.82
N ALA A 86 -2.15 5.07 10.23
CA ALA A 86 -2.08 6.26 9.38
C ALA A 86 -0.63 6.60 8.98
N ALA A 87 0.32 6.51 9.91
CA ALA A 87 1.72 6.79 9.64
C ALA A 87 2.34 5.78 8.65
N VAL A 88 2.06 4.49 8.84
CA VAL A 88 2.53 3.43 7.92
C VAL A 88 1.91 3.59 6.54
N TYR A 89 0.61 3.91 6.47
CA TYR A 89 -0.06 4.20 5.20
C TYR A 89 0.60 5.37 4.47
N TYR A 90 0.90 6.47 5.18
CA TYR A 90 1.57 7.62 4.58
C TYR A 90 2.98 7.29 4.09
N LEU A 91 3.71 6.42 4.79
CA LEU A 91 5.00 5.90 4.33
C LEU A 91 4.86 5.09 3.03
N GLN A 92 3.89 4.16 2.99
CA GLN A 92 3.71 3.22 1.89
C GLN A 92 3.24 3.91 0.60
N GLU A 93 2.31 4.85 0.72
CA GLU A 93 1.77 5.60 -0.42
C GLU A 93 2.62 6.83 -0.79
N GLY A 94 3.77 7.03 -0.13
CA GLY A 94 4.67 8.15 -0.42
C GLY A 94 4.04 9.52 -0.20
N LYS A 95 3.15 9.64 0.80
CA LYS A 95 2.47 10.88 1.20
C LYS A 95 3.41 11.79 2.02
N ASP A 96 2.83 12.76 2.75
CA ASP A 96 3.59 13.67 3.60
C ASP A 96 4.36 12.91 4.71
N ILE A 97 5.66 12.77 4.49
CA ILE A 97 6.53 12.06 5.42
C ILE A 97 6.70 12.79 6.77
N LYS A 98 6.55 14.12 6.81
CA LYS A 98 6.59 14.87 8.07
C LYS A 98 5.36 14.58 8.91
N GLN A 99 4.22 14.45 8.26
CA GLN A 99 2.98 14.03 8.91
C GLN A 99 3.09 12.59 9.42
N ALA A 100 3.63 11.68 8.60
CA ALA A 100 3.90 10.31 9.01
C ALA A 100 4.80 10.24 10.25
N LYS A 101 5.91 11.01 10.27
CA LYS A 101 6.81 11.13 11.43
C LYS A 101 6.06 11.58 12.68
N THR A 102 5.26 12.64 12.56
CA THR A 102 4.47 13.16 13.67
C THR A 102 3.49 12.12 14.23
N TRP A 103 2.83 11.36 13.36
CA TRP A 103 1.86 10.35 13.78
C TRP A 103 2.53 9.12 14.38
N ILE A 104 3.64 8.63 13.81
CA ILE A 104 4.33 7.48 14.39
C ILE A 104 4.91 7.83 15.78
N ASP A 105 5.42 9.05 15.97
CA ASP A 105 5.93 9.48 17.27
C ASP A 105 4.81 9.54 18.31
N LYS A 106 3.63 10.03 17.93
CA LYS A 106 2.44 9.98 18.79
C LYS A 106 2.03 8.54 19.10
N ALA A 107 2.00 7.66 18.11
CA ALA A 107 1.65 6.25 18.31
C ALA A 107 2.59 5.56 19.31
N ILE A 108 3.90 5.72 19.14
CA ILE A 108 4.92 5.15 20.02
C ILE A 108 4.85 5.78 21.42
N THR A 109 4.65 7.09 21.51
CA THR A 109 4.47 7.77 22.81
C THR A 109 3.27 7.25 23.57
N MET A 110 2.14 7.05 22.88
CA MET A 110 0.91 6.50 23.48
C MET A 110 1.05 5.02 23.84
N ALA A 111 1.84 4.25 23.09
CA ALA A 111 2.16 2.86 23.42
C ALA A 111 3.11 2.76 24.64
N GLY A 112 3.99 3.74 24.82
CA GLY A 112 5.00 3.75 25.90
C GLY A 112 5.93 2.55 25.82
N ASP A 113 6.28 1.98 26.97
CA ASP A 113 7.15 0.79 27.07
C ASP A 113 6.56 -0.47 26.42
N LYS A 114 5.28 -0.45 26.02
CA LYS A 114 4.62 -1.55 25.32
C LYS A 114 4.80 -1.47 23.79
N ALA A 115 5.52 -0.46 23.29
CA ALA A 115 5.80 -0.34 21.87
C ALA A 115 6.50 -1.61 21.36
N ALA A 116 5.85 -2.32 20.45
CA ALA A 116 6.38 -3.56 19.93
C ALA A 116 7.56 -3.31 18.96
N PHE A 117 8.43 -4.30 18.80
CA PHE A 117 9.59 -4.21 17.92
C PHE A 117 9.21 -3.80 16.47
N TYR A 118 8.08 -4.29 15.96
CA TYR A 118 7.60 -3.96 14.62
C TYR A 118 7.12 -2.51 14.48
N GLN A 119 6.66 -1.88 15.58
CA GLN A 119 6.27 -0.48 15.58
C GLN A 119 7.52 0.42 15.55
N LEU A 120 8.53 0.08 16.36
CA LEU A 120 9.83 0.74 16.34
C LEU A 120 10.50 0.58 14.96
N ARG A 121 10.38 -0.58 14.32
CA ARG A 121 10.86 -0.79 12.96
C ARG A 121 10.23 0.18 11.95
N GLN A 122 8.92 0.37 12.01
CA GLN A 122 8.24 1.32 11.11
C GLN A 122 8.64 2.75 11.42
N GLN A 123 8.80 3.10 12.69
CA GLN A 123 9.30 4.42 13.09
C GLN A 123 10.69 4.69 12.52
N SER A 124 11.62 3.73 12.55
CA SER A 124 12.93 3.94 11.94
C SER A 124 12.88 4.14 10.42
N LEU A 125 12.02 3.41 9.71
CA LEU A 125 11.82 3.61 8.26
C LEU A 125 11.28 5.00 7.94
N ILE A 126 10.31 5.48 8.72
CA ILE A 126 9.74 6.81 8.55
C ILE A 126 10.80 7.89 8.79
N TYR A 127 11.62 7.74 9.83
CA TYR A 127 12.72 8.66 10.10
C TYR A 127 13.74 8.70 8.97
N ALA A 128 14.15 7.53 8.46
CA ALA A 128 15.09 7.44 7.36
C ALA A 128 14.54 8.13 6.10
N LYS A 129 13.27 7.86 5.76
CA LYS A 129 12.59 8.48 4.61
C LYS A 129 12.40 9.99 4.79
N ALA A 130 12.25 10.46 6.03
CA ALA A 130 12.20 11.89 6.37
C ALA A 130 13.59 12.56 6.31
N GLY A 131 14.67 11.81 6.02
CA GLY A 131 16.04 12.31 5.99
C GLY A 131 16.73 12.36 7.36
N ASP A 132 16.07 11.89 8.42
CA ASP A 132 16.63 11.82 9.78
C ASP A 132 17.32 10.47 10.00
N ILE A 133 18.46 10.29 9.33
CA ILE A 133 19.23 9.04 9.37
C ILE A 133 19.74 8.73 10.78
N LYS A 134 20.16 9.74 11.54
CA LYS A 134 20.64 9.56 12.92
C LYS A 134 19.53 9.00 13.82
N GLY A 135 18.35 9.62 13.80
CA GLY A 135 17.20 9.12 14.56
C GLY A 135 16.75 7.74 14.08
N ALA A 136 16.78 7.50 12.77
CA ALA A 136 16.46 6.18 12.20
C ALA A 136 17.37 5.07 12.76
N ILE A 137 18.68 5.31 12.83
CA ILE A 137 19.67 4.37 13.39
C ILE A 137 19.39 4.12 14.88
N GLU A 138 19.13 5.16 15.67
CA GLU A 138 18.84 5.01 17.10
C GLU A 138 17.59 4.16 17.34
N ILE A 139 16.52 4.42 16.61
CA ILE A 139 15.27 3.68 16.71
C ILE A 139 15.44 2.24 16.20
N ALA A 140 16.17 2.03 15.09
CA ALA A 140 16.44 0.70 14.56
C ALA A 140 17.26 -0.16 15.53
N LYS A 141 18.18 0.42 16.30
CA LYS A 141 18.88 -0.30 17.39
C LYS A 141 17.92 -0.76 18.49
N LYS A 142 16.96 0.08 18.88
CA LYS A 142 15.92 -0.31 19.86
C LYS A 142 15.04 -1.44 19.32
N SER A 143 14.60 -1.30 18.07
CA SER A 143 13.84 -2.33 17.34
C SER A 143 14.61 -3.65 17.25
N LEU A 144 15.90 -3.61 16.96
CA LEU A 144 16.78 -4.77 16.90
C LEU A 144 16.84 -5.50 18.25
N ALA A 145 17.16 -4.78 19.33
CA ALA A 145 17.23 -5.36 20.68
C ALA A 145 15.90 -6.00 21.10
N ALA A 146 14.77 -5.33 20.82
CA ALA A 146 13.45 -5.87 21.09
C ALA A 146 13.11 -7.10 20.23
N SER A 147 13.57 -7.14 18.98
CA SER A 147 13.39 -8.29 18.08
C SER A 147 14.21 -9.50 18.52
N GLU A 148 15.45 -9.28 18.99
CA GLU A 148 16.33 -10.31 19.54
C GLU A 148 15.73 -10.89 20.84
N ALA A 149 15.24 -10.03 21.74
CA ALA A 149 14.56 -10.45 22.96
C ALA A 149 13.26 -11.26 22.67
N ALA A 150 12.56 -10.93 21.59
CA ALA A 150 11.38 -11.65 21.13
C ALA A 150 11.70 -12.93 20.30
N GLY A 151 12.97 -13.20 20.01
CA GLY A 151 13.39 -14.35 19.18
C GLY A 151 12.97 -14.25 17.70
N ASN A 152 12.62 -13.06 17.19
CA ASN A 152 12.13 -12.89 15.83
C ASN A 152 13.29 -12.58 14.85
N MET A 153 13.84 -13.63 14.24
CA MET A 153 15.02 -13.52 13.38
C MET A 153 14.79 -12.73 12.08
N ASP A 154 13.56 -12.67 11.57
CA ASP A 154 13.25 -11.90 10.37
C ASP A 154 13.42 -10.41 10.62
N TYR A 155 12.87 -9.91 11.73
CA TYR A 155 13.05 -8.52 12.12
C TYR A 155 14.49 -8.21 12.54
N VAL A 156 15.20 -9.16 13.17
CA VAL A 156 16.65 -9.01 13.44
C VAL A 156 17.41 -8.75 12.14
N LYS A 157 17.15 -9.56 11.11
CA LYS A 157 17.77 -9.39 9.80
C LYS A 157 17.41 -8.04 9.18
N MET A 158 16.12 -7.71 9.11
CA MET A 158 15.65 -6.43 8.53
C MET A 158 16.26 -5.20 9.21
N ASN A 159 16.40 -5.23 10.55
CA ASN A 159 17.01 -4.12 11.28
C ASN A 159 18.52 -4.04 11.02
N LYS A 160 19.23 -5.18 10.98
CA LYS A 160 20.67 -5.22 10.66
C LYS A 160 20.96 -4.70 9.26
N ASP A 161 20.14 -5.08 8.28
CA ASP A 161 20.28 -4.61 6.90
C ASP A 161 20.11 -3.09 6.81
N SER A 162 19.06 -2.52 7.42
CA SER A 162 18.87 -1.07 7.47
C SER A 162 19.98 -0.35 8.25
N LEU A 163 20.45 -0.90 9.36
CA LEU A 163 21.55 -0.30 10.14
C LEU A 163 22.87 -0.28 9.35
N LYS A 164 23.11 -1.29 8.52
CA LYS A 164 24.25 -1.32 7.62
C LYS A 164 24.11 -0.26 6.53
N GLU A 165 22.98 -0.26 5.83
CA GLU A 165 22.68 0.72 4.76
C GLU A 165 22.83 2.16 5.26
N TRP A 166 22.22 2.49 6.40
CA TRP A 166 22.23 3.84 6.94
C TRP A 166 23.53 4.21 7.65
N GLY A 167 24.30 3.23 8.12
CA GLY A 167 25.61 3.47 8.72
C GLY A 167 26.68 3.85 7.70
N GLU A 168 26.43 3.61 6.42
CA GLU A 168 27.29 3.97 5.28
C GLU A 168 26.92 5.35 4.68
N MET A 169 25.82 5.99 5.11
CA MET A 169 25.33 7.30 4.66
C MET A 169 25.79 8.46 5.56
#